data_AF-A0A7C5HF51-F1
#
_entry.id   AF-A0A7C5HF51-F1
#
_cell.length_a   1.000
_cell.length_b   1.000
_cell.length_c   1.000
_cell.angle_alpha   90.00
_cell.angle_beta   90.00
_cell.angle_gamma   90.00
#
_symmetry.space_group_name_H-M   'P 1'
#
loop_
_entity.id
_entity.type
_entity.pdbx_description
1 polymer ?
#
loop_
_entity_poly.entity_id
_entity_poly.type
_entity_poly.pdbx_seq_one_letter_code
_entity_poly.pdbx_strand_id
1 'polypeptide(L)'
;MQQQFQSQSQGAPLYRPGSSFDEMLTGNGEVRQHWRPIYDAIEKMGIGRLSDMQQDIDWLLKENGVTYNVYDDPEGLNRPWRLDPLPFLCPAPEWEKLQQALLQRTHLLNLIYRDIYGEQRLIREKILPPEIIFTHPGYLRPVVGTERPHNRDIH
;
A
#
# COMPACT_ATOMS: atom_id res chain seq x y z
N MET A 1 58.68 -5.71 -4.35
CA MET A 1 58.63 -4.73 -3.25
C MET A 1 57.49 -3.76 -3.59
N GLN A 2 56.23 -4.18 -3.51
CA GLN A 2 55.34 -4.08 -2.34
C GLN A 2 55.43 -2.74 -1.59
N GLN A 3 54.38 -1.94 -1.70
CA GLN A 3 53.63 -1.27 -0.60
C GLN A 3 52.43 -0.55 -1.25
N GLN A 4 51.23 -1.15 -1.18
CA GLN A 4 50.19 -0.91 -0.17
C GLN A 4 49.45 0.42 -0.35
N PHE A 5 48.47 0.44 -1.27
CA PHE A 5 47.32 1.35 -1.16
C PHE A 5 46.35 0.71 -0.16
N GLN A 6 46.40 1.20 1.08
CA GLN A 6 45.49 0.81 2.15
C GLN A 6 44.06 1.26 1.83
N SER A 7 43.16 0.31 2.04
CA SER A 7 41.72 0.42 2.01
C SER A 7 41.20 1.56 2.89
N GLN A 8 40.46 2.48 2.29
CA GLN A 8 39.41 3.24 2.98
C GLN A 8 38.10 3.05 2.22
N SER A 9 37.45 1.91 2.46
CA SER A 9 36.01 1.78 2.24
C SER A 9 35.32 2.65 3.28
N GLN A 10 35.08 3.92 2.96
CA GLN A 10 34.20 4.80 3.71
C GLN A 10 32.78 4.24 3.55
N GLY A 11 32.35 3.41 4.52
CA GLY A 11 30.99 2.91 4.59
C GLY A 11 30.04 4.09 4.75
N ALA A 12 29.05 4.17 3.86
CA ALA A 12 27.91 5.06 4.00
C ALA A 12 27.34 4.96 5.43
N PRO A 13 26.79 6.04 6.01
CA PRO A 13 26.19 5.97 7.33
C PRO A 13 25.15 4.85 7.34
N LEU A 14 25.38 3.85 8.20
CA LEU A 14 24.45 2.77 8.48
C LEU A 14 23.08 3.41 8.73
N TYR A 15 22.11 3.09 7.88
CA TYR A 15 20.73 3.55 8.06
C TYR A 15 20.28 3.22 9.49
N ARG A 16 19.82 4.25 10.22
CA ARG A 16 19.30 4.11 11.58
C ARG A 16 17.79 4.33 11.54
N PRO A 17 16.98 3.38 12.02
CA PRO A 17 15.57 3.60 12.22
C PRO A 17 15.35 4.90 13.01
N GLY A 18 14.49 5.78 12.50
CA GLY A 18 14.07 6.96 13.24
C GLY A 18 13.13 6.61 14.40
N SER A 19 12.31 7.56 14.84
CA SER A 19 11.26 7.30 15.84
C SER A 19 10.07 6.47 15.31
N SER A 20 10.03 6.18 14.01
CA SER A 20 8.96 5.42 13.36
C SER A 20 9.27 3.92 13.36
N PHE A 21 8.22 3.11 13.28
CA PHE A 21 8.37 1.67 13.12
C PHE A 21 9.06 1.34 11.79
N ASP A 22 10.13 0.55 11.86
CA ASP A 22 10.82 0.02 10.70
C ASP A 22 10.43 -1.44 10.47
N GLU A 23 10.05 -1.75 9.24
CA GLU A 23 9.59 -3.09 8.85
C GLU A 23 10.74 -4.10 8.85
N MET A 24 11.94 -3.68 8.45
CA MET A 24 13.08 -4.58 8.30
C MET A 24 13.92 -4.65 9.58
N LEU A 25 14.11 -3.51 10.25
CA LEU A 25 14.97 -3.37 11.42
C LEU A 25 14.15 -3.32 12.71
N THR A 26 14.72 -3.86 13.78
CA THR A 26 14.23 -3.67 15.14
C THR A 26 14.63 -2.28 15.64
N GLY A 27 14.06 -1.84 16.77
CA GLY A 27 14.45 -0.58 17.42
C GLY A 27 15.92 -0.51 17.83
N ASN A 28 16.61 -1.66 17.89
CA ASN A 28 18.05 -1.75 18.18
C ASN A 28 18.91 -1.78 16.90
N GLY A 29 18.31 -1.70 15.71
CA GLY A 29 19.00 -1.75 14.42
C GLY A 29 19.32 -3.15 13.92
N GLU A 30 18.78 -4.20 14.54
CA GLU A 30 18.96 -5.59 14.08
C GLU A 30 17.92 -5.96 13.02
N VAL A 31 18.30 -6.77 12.03
CA VAL A 31 17.34 -7.28 11.03
C VAL A 31 16.35 -8.24 11.69
N ARG A 32 15.05 -8.00 11.49
CA ARG A 32 13.98 -8.87 11.98
C ARG A 32 14.08 -10.27 11.36
N GLN A 33 13.72 -11.29 12.14
CA GLN A 33 13.89 -12.68 11.73
C GLN A 33 13.24 -13.02 10.39
N HIS A 34 12.02 -12.53 10.13
CA HIS A 34 11.32 -12.82 8.88
C HIS A 34 11.93 -12.10 7.66
N TRP A 35 12.69 -11.02 7.88
CA TRP A 35 13.44 -10.31 6.83
C TRP A 35 14.79 -10.94 6.52
N ARG A 36 15.37 -11.74 7.43
CA ARG A 36 16.71 -12.31 7.27
C ARG A 36 16.95 -12.99 5.92
N PRO A 37 16.06 -13.86 5.40
CA PRO A 37 16.30 -14.53 4.11
C PRO A 37 16.43 -13.56 2.94
N ILE A 38 15.62 -12.50 2.93
CA ILE A 38 15.65 -11.47 1.89
C ILE A 38 16.85 -10.56 2.06
N TYR A 39 17.17 -10.18 3.29
CA TYR A 39 18.38 -9.41 3.60
C TYR A 39 19.64 -10.12 3.10
N ASP A 40 19.82 -11.40 3.43
CA ASP A 40 20.98 -12.19 3.02
C ASP A 40 21.03 -12.35 1.48
N ALA A 41 19.87 -12.49 0.83
CA ALA A 41 19.77 -12.54 -0.62
C ALA A 41 20.17 -11.22 -1.28
N ILE A 42 19.72 -10.08 -0.74
CA ILE A 42 20.08 -8.73 -1.20
C ILE A 42 21.57 -8.48 -1.01
N GLU A 43 22.12 -8.80 0.17
CA GLU A 43 23.54 -8.64 0.49
C GLU A 43 24.41 -9.44 -0.50
N LYS A 44 24.01 -10.69 -0.78
CA LYS A 44 24.71 -11.55 -1.75
C LYS A 44 24.58 -11.04 -3.20
N MET A 45 23.44 -10.46 -3.55
CA MET A 45 23.18 -9.96 -4.90
C MET A 45 23.94 -8.66 -5.19
N GLY A 46 24.06 -7.79 -4.18
CA GLY A 46 24.72 -6.50 -4.27
C GLY A 46 23.89 -5.42 -4.98
N ILE A 47 24.26 -4.16 -4.73
CA ILE A 47 23.51 -2.99 -5.20
C ILE A 47 23.46 -2.87 -6.74
N GLY A 48 24.49 -3.33 -7.45
CA GLY A 48 24.54 -3.28 -8.91
C GLY A 48 23.41 -4.08 -9.57
N ARG A 49 23.17 -5.29 -9.07
CA ARG A 49 22.10 -6.16 -9.56
C ARG A 49 20.71 -5.62 -9.24
N LEU A 50 20.53 -4.96 -8.09
CA LEU A 50 19.26 -4.28 -7.78
C LEU A 50 19.00 -3.11 -8.74
N SER A 51 20.05 -2.36 -9.10
CA SER A 51 19.96 -1.30 -10.10
C SER A 51 19.58 -1.85 -11.48
N ASP A 52 20.17 -2.97 -11.89
CA ASP A 52 19.80 -3.64 -13.15
C ASP A 52 18.32 -4.09 -13.11
N MET A 53 17.88 -4.69 -12.00
CA MET A 53 16.48 -5.08 -11.81
C MET A 53 15.52 -3.89 -11.88
N GLN A 54 15.88 -2.74 -11.29
CA GLN A 54 15.06 -1.52 -11.39
C GLN A 54 14.94 -1.05 -12.84
N GLN A 55 16.02 -1.09 -13.62
CA GLN A 55 15.98 -0.72 -15.04
C GLN A 55 15.07 -1.65 -15.84
N ASP A 56 15.15 -2.97 -15.57
CA ASP A 56 14.27 -3.96 -16.21
C ASP A 56 12.80 -3.73 -15.85
N ILE A 57 12.49 -3.45 -14.57
CA ILE A 57 11.14 -3.10 -14.11
C ILE A 57 10.63 -1.85 -14.81
N ASP A 58 11.41 -0.78 -14.85
CA ASP A 58 11.02 0.48 -15.48
C ASP A 58 10.75 0.29 -16.98
N TRP A 59 11.58 -0.51 -17.65
CA TRP A 59 11.40 -0.85 -19.06
C TRP A 59 10.12 -1.66 -19.28
N LEU A 60 9.88 -2.71 -18.47
CA LEU A 60 8.67 -3.54 -18.56
C LEU A 60 7.40 -2.73 -18.29
N LEU A 61 7.40 -1.84 -17.30
CA LEU A 61 6.26 -0.99 -16.99
C LEU A 61 5.93 -0.04 -18.15
N LYS A 62 6.97 0.50 -18.80
CA LYS A 62 6.83 1.35 -19.98
C LYS A 62 6.31 0.57 -21.19
N GLU A 63 6.86 -0.62 -21.45
CA GLU A 63 6.46 -1.47 -22.59
C GLU A 63 5.00 -1.94 -22.46
N ASN A 64 4.58 -2.33 -21.25
CA ASN A 64 3.21 -2.78 -20.98
C ASN A 64 2.21 -1.62 -20.84
N GLY A 65 2.65 -0.37 -21.00
CA GLY A 65 1.77 0.80 -20.90
C GLY A 65 1.10 0.95 -19.54
N VAL A 66 1.75 0.49 -18.46
CA VAL A 66 1.15 0.53 -17.12
C VAL A 66 1.24 1.96 -16.56
N THR A 67 0.12 2.68 -16.59
CA THR A 67 0.00 4.06 -16.15
C THR A 67 -1.07 4.20 -15.07
N TYR A 68 -0.94 5.19 -14.19
CA TYR A 68 -2.05 5.62 -13.33
C TYR A 68 -2.67 6.89 -13.89
N ASN A 69 -4.00 6.93 -13.98
CA ASN A 69 -4.75 8.15 -14.31
C ASN A 69 -4.76 9.06 -13.09
N VAL A 70 -4.05 10.18 -13.15
CA VAL A 70 -4.19 11.23 -12.15
C VAL A 70 -5.45 12.02 -12.50
N TYR A 71 -6.54 11.74 -11.79
CA TYR A 71 -7.85 12.37 -12.06
C TYR A 71 -7.87 13.90 -11.81
N ASP A 72 -6.84 14.46 -11.17
CA ASP A 72 -6.71 15.89 -10.83
C ASP A 72 -5.56 16.63 -11.56
N ASP A 73 -4.92 16.03 -12.58
CA ASP A 73 -3.89 16.73 -13.37
C ASP A 73 -4.52 17.36 -14.64
N PRO A 74 -4.61 18.71 -14.73
CA PRO A 74 -5.23 19.38 -15.89
C PRO A 74 -4.51 19.14 -17.22
N GLU A 75 -3.28 18.63 -17.22
CA GLU A 75 -2.56 18.25 -18.44
C GLU A 75 -2.84 16.80 -18.90
N GLY A 76 -3.61 16.01 -18.13
CA GLY A 76 -3.96 14.63 -18.50
C GLY A 76 -2.76 13.70 -18.67
N LEU A 77 -1.62 14.04 -18.05
CA LEU A 77 -0.38 13.32 -18.23
C LEU A 77 -0.41 12.00 -17.45
N ASN A 78 -0.53 10.90 -18.19
CA ASN A 78 -0.27 9.56 -17.68
C ASN A 78 1.15 9.49 -17.10
N ARG A 79 1.28 9.31 -15.78
CA ARG A 79 2.58 9.05 -15.16
C ARG A 79 2.89 7.56 -15.22
N PRO A 80 4.11 7.18 -15.60
CA PRO A 80 4.53 5.78 -15.58
C PRO A 80 4.49 5.29 -14.12
N TRP A 81 3.96 4.08 -13.93
CA TRP A 81 4.00 3.43 -12.63
C TRP A 81 5.46 3.23 -12.21
N ARG A 82 5.73 3.30 -10.90
CA ARG A 82 7.03 2.96 -10.31
C ARG A 82 6.82 1.78 -9.39
N LEU A 83 7.61 0.74 -9.56
CA LEU A 83 7.61 -0.44 -8.73
C LEU A 83 8.99 -0.61 -8.12
N ASP A 84 9.01 -0.90 -6.82
CA ASP A 84 10.23 -1.21 -6.09
C ASP A 84 10.62 -2.68 -6.36
N PRO A 85 11.91 -2.99 -6.65
CA PRO A 85 12.39 -4.36 -6.82
C PRO A 85 12.34 -5.17 -5.52
N LEU A 86 12.27 -4.52 -4.35
CA LEU A 86 12.21 -5.18 -3.07
C LEU A 86 10.76 -5.52 -2.69
N PRO A 87 10.46 -6.79 -2.37
CA PRO A 87 9.14 -7.17 -1.93
C PRO A 87 8.87 -6.63 -0.51
N PHE A 88 7.63 -6.24 -0.27
CA PHE A 88 7.15 -6.00 1.09
C PHE A 88 6.83 -7.35 1.75
N LEU A 89 7.53 -7.68 2.85
CA LEU A 89 7.28 -8.91 3.59
C LEU A 89 6.22 -8.70 4.66
N CYS A 90 5.15 -9.48 4.59
CA CYS A 90 4.14 -9.60 5.64
C CYS A 90 4.12 -11.05 6.15
N PRO A 91 4.45 -11.30 7.44
CA PRO A 91 4.36 -12.63 8.03
C PRO A 91 2.95 -13.21 7.93
N ALA A 92 2.82 -14.53 7.68
CA ALA A 92 1.52 -15.20 7.56
C ALA A 92 0.55 -14.91 8.72
N PRO A 93 0.96 -14.97 10.01
CA PRO A 93 0.03 -14.67 11.11
C PRO A 93 -0.46 -13.22 11.12
N GLU A 94 0.37 -12.29 10.65
CA GLU A 94 -0.01 -10.89 10.51
C GLU A 94 -1.00 -10.71 9.36
N TRP A 95 -0.69 -11.32 8.21
CA TRP A 95 -1.57 -11.32 7.04
C TRP A 95 -2.95 -11.90 7.35
N GLU A 96 -3.02 -13.03 8.06
CA GLU A 96 -4.27 -13.64 8.47
C GLU A 96 -5.12 -12.68 9.31
N LYS A 97 -4.49 -12.00 10.28
CA LYS A 97 -5.17 -11.01 11.12
C LYS A 97 -5.67 -9.82 10.29
N LEU A 98 -4.84 -9.31 9.38
CA LEU A 98 -5.21 -8.21 8.48
C LEU A 98 -6.39 -8.61 7.58
N GLN A 99 -6.34 -9.80 7.00
CA GLN A 99 -7.39 -10.35 6.15
C GLN A 99 -8.73 -10.42 6.90
N GLN A 100 -8.75 -10.98 8.11
CA GLN A 100 -9.99 -11.06 8.90
C GLN A 100 -10.55 -9.66 9.23
N ALA A 101 -9.68 -8.71 9.59
CA ALA A 101 -10.10 -7.35 9.87
C ALA A 101 -10.64 -6.62 8.63
N LEU A 102 -10.02 -6.85 7.46
CA LEU A 102 -10.48 -6.30 6.18
C LEU A 102 -11.84 -6.87 5.77
N LEU A 103 -12.04 -8.18 5.92
CA LEU A 103 -13.34 -8.82 5.65
C LEU A 103 -14.44 -8.27 6.56
N GLN A 104 -14.16 -8.15 7.87
CA GLN A 104 -15.09 -7.58 8.83
C GLN A 104 -15.47 -6.13 8.46
N ARG A 105 -14.48 -5.27 8.17
CA ARG A 105 -14.73 -3.87 7.81
C ARG A 105 -15.46 -3.74 6.49
N THR A 106 -15.12 -4.54 5.49
CA THR A 106 -15.82 -4.56 4.21
C THR A 106 -17.28 -4.96 4.42
N HIS A 107 -17.55 -5.99 5.22
CA HIS A 107 -18.92 -6.38 5.53
C HIS A 107 -19.70 -5.26 6.23
N LEU A 108 -19.10 -4.62 7.24
CA LEU A 108 -19.70 -3.49 7.95
C LEU A 108 -19.99 -2.32 7.01
N LEU A 109 -19.02 -1.91 6.18
CA LEU A 109 -19.17 -0.81 5.24
C LEU A 109 -20.27 -1.10 4.21
N ASN A 110 -20.40 -2.35 3.76
CA ASN A 110 -21.46 -2.76 2.84
C ASN A 110 -22.85 -2.63 3.48
N LEU A 111 -22.98 -3.02 4.76
CA LEU A 111 -24.23 -2.86 5.51
C LEU A 111 -24.58 -1.38 5.73
N ILE A 112 -23.59 -0.55 6.11
CA ILE A 112 -23.78 0.90 6.29
C ILE A 112 -24.22 1.54 4.97
N TYR A 113 -23.53 1.21 3.88
CA TYR A 113 -23.82 1.72 2.55
C TYR A 113 -25.25 1.37 2.11
N ARG A 114 -25.71 0.14 2.35
CA ARG A 114 -27.08 -0.26 2.08
C ARG A 114 -28.11 0.45 2.92
N ASP A 115 -27.81 0.65 4.20
CA ASP A 115 -28.71 1.38 5.08
C ASP A 115 -28.85 2.84 4.60
N ILE A 116 -27.75 3.52 4.28
CA ILE A 116 -27.74 4.91 3.80
C ILE A 116 -28.61 5.12 2.54
N TYR A 117 -28.58 4.16 1.61
CA TYR A 117 -29.36 4.24 0.36
C TYR A 117 -30.70 3.50 0.42
N GLY A 118 -30.99 2.81 1.52
CA GLY A 118 -32.21 2.03 1.74
C GLY A 118 -33.01 2.62 2.90
N GLU A 119 -33.14 1.85 3.98
CA GLU A 119 -34.01 2.21 5.10
C GLU A 119 -33.51 3.40 5.91
N GLN A 120 -32.22 3.74 5.92
CA GLN A 120 -31.62 4.84 6.68
C GLN A 120 -31.84 4.75 8.20
N ARG A 121 -31.84 3.52 8.75
CA ARG A 121 -32.01 3.29 10.20
C ARG A 121 -30.90 3.95 11.01
N LEU A 122 -29.65 3.87 10.55
CA LEU A 122 -28.51 4.47 11.26
C LEU A 122 -28.64 5.99 11.42
N ILE A 123 -29.29 6.65 10.46
CA ILE A 123 -29.57 8.09 10.52
C ILE A 123 -30.77 8.36 11.45
N ARG A 124 -31.87 7.60 11.29
CA ARG A 124 -33.08 7.75 12.13
C ARG A 124 -32.80 7.50 13.61
N GLU A 125 -31.93 6.54 13.91
CA GLU A 125 -31.51 6.16 15.26
C GLU A 125 -30.35 7.03 15.79
N LYS A 126 -29.90 8.02 15.02
CA LYS A 126 -28.83 8.97 15.39
C LYS A 126 -27.46 8.31 15.66
N ILE A 127 -27.22 7.14 15.07
CA ILE A 127 -25.91 6.48 15.09
C ILE A 127 -24.96 7.17 14.09
N LEU A 128 -25.48 7.58 12.93
CA LEU A 128 -24.75 8.36 11.94
C LEU A 128 -25.33 9.79 11.85
N PRO A 129 -24.50 10.84 12.03
CA PRO A 129 -24.92 12.20 11.80
C PRO A 129 -25.32 12.41 10.33
N PRO A 130 -26.53 12.92 10.05
CA PRO A 130 -27.01 13.13 8.68
C PRO A 130 -26.15 14.11 7.90
N GLU A 131 -25.51 15.07 8.56
CA GLU A 131 -24.67 16.09 7.93
C GLU A 131 -23.49 15.43 7.20
N ILE A 132 -22.84 14.44 7.82
CA ILE A 132 -21.69 13.74 7.23
C ILE A 132 -22.07 13.02 5.93
N ILE A 133 -23.32 12.55 5.83
CA ILE A 133 -23.80 11.81 4.67
C ILE A 133 -24.32 12.76 3.59
N PHE A 134 -25.26 13.65 3.94
CA PHE A 134 -26.02 14.42 2.95
C PHE A 134 -25.27 15.62 2.36
N THR A 135 -24.18 16.06 3.00
CA THR A 135 -23.29 17.10 2.43
C THR A 135 -22.11 16.52 1.67
N HIS A 136 -21.91 15.20 1.69
CA HIS A 136 -20.80 14.59 0.97
C HIS A 136 -21.03 14.65 -0.55
N PRO A 137 -20.08 15.13 -1.37
CA PRO A 137 -20.28 15.29 -2.82
C PRO A 137 -20.52 13.96 -3.55
N GLY A 138 -20.02 12.85 -3.00
CA GLY A 138 -20.27 11.51 -3.51
C GLY A 138 -21.62 10.89 -3.12
N TYR A 139 -22.47 11.60 -2.36
CA TYR A 139 -23.80 11.09 -2.00
C TYR A 139 -24.80 11.28 -3.15
N LEU A 140 -25.31 10.17 -3.68
CA LEU A 140 -26.17 10.17 -4.85
C LEU A 140 -27.66 10.12 -4.45
N ARG A 141 -28.27 11.27 -4.19
CA ARG A 141 -29.71 11.37 -3.87
C ARG A 141 -30.64 10.61 -4.83
N PRO A 142 -30.41 10.59 -6.16
CA PRO A 142 -31.30 9.89 -7.09
C PRO A 142 -31.37 8.37 -6.94
N VAL A 143 -30.39 7.74 -6.28
CA VAL A 143 -30.33 6.26 -6.15
C VAL A 143 -30.87 5.75 -4.80
N VAL A 144 -31.49 6.62 -4.01
CA VAL A 144 -32.14 6.23 -2.76
C VAL A 144 -33.41 5.45 -3.07
N GLY A 145 -33.56 4.26 -2.48
CA GLY A 145 -34.75 3.42 -2.65
C GLY A 145 -34.85 2.67 -3.99
N THR A 146 -33.86 2.77 -4.87
CA THR A 146 -33.83 1.97 -6.11
C THR A 146 -33.45 0.53 -5.82
N GLU A 147 -34.16 -0.45 -6.41
CA GLU A 147 -33.79 -1.86 -6.32
C GLU A 147 -32.42 -2.10 -6.95
N ARG A 148 -31.51 -2.72 -6.20
CA ARG A 148 -30.16 -3.04 -6.67
C ARG A 148 -30.08 -4.51 -7.08
N PRO A 149 -29.56 -4.81 -8.28
CA PRO A 149 -29.56 -6.18 -8.80
C PRO A 149 -28.61 -7.15 -8.07
N HIS A 150 -27.68 -6.67 -7.24
CA HIS A 150 -26.64 -7.53 -6.64
C HIS A 150 -26.47 -7.32 -5.13
N ASN A 151 -26.13 -8.41 -4.43
CA ASN A 151 -25.85 -8.43 -3.00
C ASN A 151 -24.38 -8.06 -2.67
N ARG A 152 -23.68 -7.28 -3.50
CA ARG A 152 -22.33 -6.78 -3.22
C ARG A 152 -22.15 -5.40 -3.85
N ASP A 153 -21.99 -4.39 -3.01
CA ASP A 153 -21.98 -2.98 -3.45
C ASP A 153 -20.58 -2.35 -3.39
N ILE A 154 -19.65 -2.97 -2.65
CA ILE A 154 -18.23 -2.58 -2.60
C ILE A 154 -17.38 -3.73 -3.13
N HIS A 155 -16.54 -3.40 -4.12
CA HIS A 155 -15.63 -4.32 -4.80
C HIS A 155 -14.26 -4.30 -4.17
#